data_AF-A0A5E5QRU0-F1
#
_entry.id   AF-A0A5E5QRU0-F1
#
_cell.length_a   1.000
_cell.length_b   1.000
_cell.length_c   1.000
_cell.angle_alpha   90.00
_cell.angle_beta   90.00
_cell.angle_gamma   90.00
#
_symmetry.space_group_name_H-M   'P 1'
#
loop_
_entity.id
_entity.type
_entity.pdbx_description
1 polymer ?
#
loop_
_entity_poly.entity_id
_entity_poly.type
_entity_poly.pdbx_seq_one_letter_code
_entity_poly.pdbx_strand_id
1 'polypeptide(L)'
;MISLELYHQTCTYDTGNNLTNLSHQASSGNWQQTLTIHPNSNRGTETQQSTSNFDANGNLLVLDNIANLDWHYNNTLNQLTKVDKPNTTQYYVYDYQGNRVRSVVESDHQTQSQRDYLPSLDLSTNQEKQQSSTLHIGTHILSENSKDNTQSPNQTHYQLTSHLQSNTLELDDQAQTLSYEHYYPYGGTAIIAGKDKTQAQQKRYRYTSKERDDSSGLSYYGARYL
;
A
#
# COMPACT_ATOMS: atom_id res chain seq x y z
N MET A 1 -6.53 4.51 -26.56
CA MET A 1 -5.55 3.41 -26.53
C MET A 1 -4.40 3.91 -25.66
N ILE A 2 -4.17 3.31 -24.48
CA ILE A 2 -3.02 3.69 -23.64
C ILE A 2 -1.81 3.02 -24.28
N SER A 3 -0.96 3.82 -24.93
CA SER A 3 0.30 3.30 -25.47
C SER A 3 1.30 3.17 -24.34
N LEU A 4 1.96 2.02 -24.25
CA LEU A 4 3.16 1.90 -23.44
C LEU A 4 4.22 2.85 -24.00
N GLU A 5 4.97 3.48 -23.10
CA GLU A 5 6.04 4.39 -23.45
C GLU A 5 7.25 4.17 -22.53
N LEU A 6 8.40 4.64 -23.01
CA LEU A 6 9.60 4.71 -22.20
C LEU A 6 9.55 5.96 -21.32
N TYR A 7 10.06 5.84 -20.11
CA TYR A 7 10.27 6.95 -19.21
C TYR A 7 11.73 7.00 -18.75
N HIS A 8 12.14 8.16 -18.25
CA HIS A 8 13.40 8.38 -17.57
C HIS A 8 13.15 9.07 -16.24
N GLN A 9 13.73 8.55 -15.14
CA GLN A 9 13.67 9.16 -13.82
C GLN A 9 15.06 9.56 -13.36
N THR A 10 15.23 10.85 -13.03
CA THR A 10 16.45 11.38 -12.40
C THR A 10 16.16 11.62 -10.92
N CYS A 11 16.98 11.03 -10.05
CA CYS A 11 16.87 11.20 -8.61
C CYS A 11 18.09 11.98 -8.09
N THR A 12 17.85 13.04 -7.33
CA THR A 12 18.89 13.87 -6.72
C THR A 12 18.87 13.67 -5.21
N TYR A 13 20.06 13.57 -4.63
CA TYR A 13 20.23 13.36 -3.18
C TYR A 13 21.08 14.48 -2.59
N ASP A 14 20.83 14.81 -1.33
CA ASP A 14 21.73 15.67 -0.56
C ASP A 14 22.97 14.88 -0.07
N THR A 15 23.88 15.55 0.64
CA THR A 15 25.09 14.93 1.21
C THR A 15 24.81 13.94 2.34
N GLY A 16 23.58 13.93 2.88
CA GLY A 16 23.08 12.95 3.86
C GLY A 16 22.42 11.73 3.23
N ASN A 17 22.39 11.64 1.90
CA ASN A 17 21.68 10.63 1.10
C ASN A 17 20.15 10.68 1.22
N ASN A 18 19.57 11.82 1.57
CA ASN A 18 18.12 12.02 1.48
C ASN A 18 17.75 12.32 0.02
N LEU A 19 16.71 11.67 -0.51
CA LEU A 19 16.13 12.03 -1.80
C LEU A 19 15.53 13.44 -1.67
N THR A 20 16.00 14.39 -2.50
CA THR A 20 15.54 15.79 -2.48
C THR A 20 14.74 16.16 -3.73
N ASN A 21 14.98 15.47 -4.84
CA ASN A 21 14.21 15.66 -6.06
C ASN A 21 14.10 14.36 -6.85
N LEU A 22 12.91 14.08 -7.36
CA LEU A 22 12.65 13.05 -8.35
C LEU A 22 11.98 13.72 -9.56
N SER A 23 12.66 13.72 -10.70
CA SER A 23 12.13 14.22 -11.97
C SER A 23 11.82 13.05 -12.89
N HIS A 24 10.59 13.01 -13.41
CA HIS A 24 10.11 12.04 -14.36
C HIS A 24 9.90 12.68 -15.73
N GLN A 25 10.38 12.01 -16.77
CA GLN A 25 10.26 12.43 -18.16
C GLN A 25 9.70 11.28 -19.00
N ALA A 26 8.61 11.55 -19.73
CA ALA A 26 7.98 10.63 -20.67
C ALA A 26 7.35 11.43 -21.82
N SER A 27 6.97 10.76 -22.91
CA SER A 27 6.35 11.43 -24.07
C SER A 27 4.96 11.96 -23.73
N SER A 28 4.23 11.31 -22.82
CA SER A 28 2.92 11.77 -22.35
C SER A 28 2.96 12.97 -21.40
N GLY A 29 4.12 13.26 -20.80
CA GLY A 29 4.28 14.38 -19.89
C GLY A 29 5.44 14.22 -18.93
N ASN A 30 5.82 15.35 -18.33
CA ASN A 30 6.87 15.43 -17.33
C ASN A 30 6.25 15.85 -15.99
N TRP A 31 6.79 15.33 -14.91
CA TRP A 31 6.45 15.78 -13.56
C TRP A 31 7.69 15.74 -12.67
N GLN A 32 7.62 16.45 -11.55
CA GLN A 32 8.67 16.47 -10.56
C GLN A 32 8.08 16.42 -9.16
N GLN A 33 8.77 15.73 -8.26
CA GLN A 33 8.50 15.69 -6.83
C GLN A 33 9.72 16.26 -6.14
N THR A 34 9.52 17.29 -5.33
CA THR A 34 10.59 17.89 -4.51
C THR A 34 10.33 17.53 -3.07
N LEU A 35 11.36 17.06 -2.37
CA LEU A 35 11.30 16.70 -0.96
C LEU A 35 12.18 17.70 -0.19
N THR A 36 11.56 18.44 0.72
CA THR A 36 12.26 19.42 1.55
C THR A 36 12.75 18.76 2.82
N ILE A 37 14.06 18.74 3.02
CA ILE A 37 14.68 18.19 4.24
C ILE A 37 14.72 19.26 5.33
N HIS A 38 14.22 18.91 6.52
CA HIS A 38 14.19 19.81 7.66
C HIS A 38 15.60 20.06 8.21
N PRO A 39 15.93 21.30 8.61
CA PRO A 39 17.23 21.62 9.19
C PRO A 39 17.61 20.72 10.37
N ASN A 40 18.89 20.35 10.45
CA ASN A 40 19.46 19.54 11.54
C ASN A 40 18.82 18.16 11.75
N SER A 41 18.20 17.57 10.71
CA SER A 41 17.62 16.22 10.76
C SER A 41 17.59 15.57 9.36
N ASN A 42 17.09 14.33 9.27
CA ASN A 42 16.75 13.66 8.01
C ASN A 42 15.23 13.57 7.79
N ARG A 43 14.45 14.40 8.47
CA ARG A 43 12.99 14.47 8.27
C ARG A 43 12.73 15.19 6.95
N GLY A 44 11.98 14.59 6.03
CA GLY A 44 11.68 15.16 4.73
C GLY A 44 10.19 15.05 4.39
N THR A 45 9.64 16.08 3.75
CA THR A 45 8.24 16.13 3.28
C THR A 45 8.15 16.79 1.91
N GLU A 46 7.13 16.47 1.11
CA GLU A 46 6.95 17.05 -0.23
C GLU A 46 6.68 18.55 -0.19
N THR A 47 5.86 18.98 0.77
CA THR A 47 5.65 20.39 1.05
C THR A 47 6.24 20.77 2.40
N GLN A 48 6.94 21.90 2.44
CA GLN A 48 7.47 22.48 3.67
C GLN A 48 6.30 23.14 4.44
N GLN A 49 5.34 22.34 4.90
CA GLN A 49 4.09 22.85 5.47
C GLN A 49 4.27 23.35 6.90
N SER A 50 5.11 22.69 7.71
CA SER A 50 5.34 23.09 9.10
C SER A 50 6.43 22.24 9.76
N THR A 51 7.06 22.76 10.83
CA THR A 51 7.85 21.94 11.76
C THR A 51 7.02 20.91 12.53
N SER A 52 5.69 20.95 12.41
CA SER A 52 4.72 20.08 13.10
C SER A 52 4.30 18.84 12.31
N ASN A 53 4.93 18.53 11.17
CA ASN A 53 4.62 17.32 10.39
C ASN A 53 5.07 16.04 11.10
N PHE A 54 5.89 16.14 12.15
CA PHE A 54 6.39 15.01 12.91
C PHE A 54 6.20 15.23 14.41
N ASP A 55 5.97 14.16 15.14
CA ASP A 55 6.01 14.22 16.60
C ASP A 55 7.46 14.31 17.14
N ALA A 56 7.60 14.32 18.47
CA ALA A 56 8.89 14.36 19.15
C ALA A 56 9.76 13.13 18.83
N ASN A 57 9.15 11.96 18.59
CA ASN A 57 9.84 10.72 18.28
C ASN A 57 10.21 10.58 16.79
N GLY A 58 9.68 11.46 15.93
CA GLY A 58 9.96 11.48 14.50
C GLY A 58 8.97 10.69 13.67
N ASN A 59 7.79 10.36 14.22
CA ASN A 59 6.72 9.77 13.45
C ASN A 59 5.98 10.84 12.64
N LEU A 60 5.65 10.54 11.39
CA LEU A 60 4.93 11.46 10.50
C LEU A 60 3.47 11.59 10.97
N LEU A 61 2.98 12.81 11.15
CA LEU A 61 1.62 13.11 11.63
C LEU A 61 0.63 13.42 10.50
N VAL A 62 1.14 13.80 9.33
CA VAL A 62 0.31 14.21 8.19
C VAL A 62 0.85 13.57 6.92
N LEU A 63 0.01 12.79 6.24
CA LEU A 63 0.19 12.41 4.85
C LEU A 63 -0.52 13.44 3.98
N ASP A 64 0.26 14.29 3.30
CA ASP A 64 -0.25 15.43 2.52
C ASP A 64 -1.41 15.02 1.60
N ASN A 65 -2.57 15.69 1.79
CA ASN A 65 -3.81 15.46 1.03
C ASN A 65 -4.44 14.06 1.16
N ILE A 66 -3.90 13.18 2.01
CA ILE A 66 -4.38 11.81 2.18
C ILE A 66 -5.05 11.66 3.55
N ALA A 67 -4.29 11.85 4.63
CA ALA A 67 -4.76 11.55 5.97
C ALA A 67 -3.90 12.14 7.08
N ASN A 68 -4.50 12.28 8.26
CA ASN A 68 -3.77 12.49 9.51
C ASN A 68 -3.43 11.13 10.14
N LEU A 69 -2.25 11.04 10.76
CA LEU A 69 -1.71 9.83 11.36
C LEU A 69 -1.53 10.02 12.86
N ASP A 70 -2.05 9.07 13.63
CA ASP A 70 -1.82 9.00 15.07
C ASP A 70 -1.04 7.74 15.41
N TRP A 71 -0.20 7.84 16.43
CA TRP A 71 0.77 6.81 16.79
C TRP A 71 0.53 6.33 18.22
N HIS A 72 0.78 5.05 18.46
CA HIS A 72 0.85 4.51 19.81
C HIS A 72 2.13 4.98 20.51
N TYR A 73 2.17 4.85 21.84
CA TYR A 73 3.33 5.20 22.68
C TYR A 73 4.62 4.45 22.30
N ASN A 74 4.50 3.30 21.65
CA ASN A 74 5.60 2.45 21.17
C ASN A 74 5.97 2.73 19.70
N ASN A 75 5.49 3.82 19.10
CA ASN A 75 5.76 4.25 17.72
C ASN A 75 5.23 3.32 16.61
N THR A 76 4.26 2.45 16.90
CA THR A 76 3.47 1.78 15.85
C THR A 76 2.28 2.66 15.44
N LEU A 77 1.94 2.70 14.14
CA LEU A 77 0.83 3.50 13.62
C LEU A 77 -0.49 3.02 14.21
N ASN A 78 -1.19 3.86 14.98
CA ASN A 78 -2.44 3.53 15.67
C ASN A 78 -3.64 3.66 14.73
N GLN A 79 -3.81 4.86 14.17
CA GLN A 79 -4.93 5.16 13.29
C GLN A 79 -4.56 6.15 12.20
N LEU A 80 -5.38 6.15 11.16
CA LEU A 80 -5.32 7.03 10.01
C LEU A 80 -6.71 7.60 9.75
N THR A 81 -6.85 8.93 9.77
CA THR A 81 -8.12 9.62 9.52
C THR A 81 -8.05 10.35 8.18
N LYS A 82 -8.93 9.99 7.24
CA LYS A 82 -8.89 10.54 5.87
C LYS A 82 -9.23 12.02 5.82
N VAL A 83 -8.49 12.79 5.01
CA VAL A 83 -8.74 14.23 4.83
C VAL A 83 -10.04 14.47 4.03
N ASP A 84 -10.29 13.67 3.00
CA ASP A 84 -11.49 13.79 2.14
C ASP A 84 -12.76 13.20 2.78
N LYS A 85 -12.60 12.35 3.79
CA LYS A 85 -13.68 11.68 4.54
C LYS A 85 -13.34 11.67 6.04
N PRO A 86 -13.50 12.81 6.74
CA PRO A 86 -13.04 12.97 8.12
C PRO A 86 -13.78 12.09 9.14
N ASN A 87 -14.94 11.56 8.78
CA ASN A 87 -15.67 10.58 9.56
C ASN A 87 -15.18 9.13 9.36
N THR A 88 -14.17 8.93 8.49
CA THR A 88 -13.62 7.62 8.15
C THR A 88 -12.21 7.47 8.71
N THR A 89 -12.07 6.50 9.61
CA THR A 89 -10.82 6.19 10.30
C THR A 89 -10.44 4.73 10.05
N GLN A 90 -9.17 4.50 9.75
CA GLN A 90 -8.60 3.16 9.73
C GLN A 90 -7.72 2.96 10.95
N TYR A 91 -8.02 1.92 11.73
CA TYR A 91 -7.31 1.50 12.92
C TYR A 91 -6.39 0.31 12.60
N TYR A 92 -5.28 0.23 13.32
CA TYR A 92 -4.32 -0.87 13.23
C TYR A 92 -4.03 -1.43 14.62
N VAL A 93 -4.01 -2.75 14.74
CA VAL A 93 -3.73 -3.46 15.99
C VAL A 93 -2.54 -4.39 15.78
N TYR A 94 -1.63 -4.41 16.74
CA TYR A 94 -0.38 -5.15 16.69
C TYR A 94 -0.30 -6.15 17.84
N ASP A 95 0.42 -7.25 17.63
CA ASP A 95 0.80 -8.17 18.70
C ASP A 95 1.94 -7.61 19.56
N TYR A 96 2.36 -8.37 20.58
CA TYR A 96 3.44 -7.98 21.48
C TYR A 96 4.83 -7.90 20.80
N GLN A 97 4.99 -8.48 19.61
CA GLN A 97 6.21 -8.42 18.81
C GLN A 97 6.21 -7.26 17.81
N GLY A 98 5.08 -6.53 17.69
CA GLY A 98 4.92 -5.42 16.76
C GLY A 98 4.43 -5.84 15.37
N ASN A 99 3.95 -7.08 15.18
CA ASN A 99 3.33 -7.50 13.93
C ASN A 99 1.88 -7.04 13.90
N ARG A 100 1.43 -6.45 12.79
CA ARG A 100 0.03 -6.08 12.58
C ARG A 100 -0.81 -7.34 12.50
N VAL A 101 -1.76 -7.48 13.42
CA VAL A 101 -2.67 -8.63 13.52
C VAL A 101 -4.11 -8.27 13.14
N ARG A 102 -4.45 -6.98 13.11
CA ARG A 102 -5.76 -6.52 12.62
C ARG A 102 -5.70 -5.12 12.03
N SER A 103 -6.53 -4.86 11.03
CA SER A 103 -6.89 -3.51 10.57
C SER A 103 -8.40 -3.39 10.43
N VAL A 104 -8.97 -2.25 10.83
CA VAL A 104 -10.41 -1.98 10.77
C VAL A 104 -10.63 -0.62 10.15
N VAL A 105 -11.54 -0.52 9.18
CA VAL A 105 -12.02 0.76 8.65
C VAL A 105 -13.41 1.01 9.23
N GLU A 106 -13.57 2.15 9.89
CA GLU A 106 -14.84 2.62 10.42
C GLU A 106 -15.24 3.93 9.73
N SER A 107 -16.53 4.09 9.46
CA SER A 107 -17.14 5.34 8.99
C SER A 107 -18.40 5.58 9.81
N ASP A 108 -18.58 6.79 10.35
CA ASP A 108 -19.73 7.16 11.19
C ASP A 108 -19.97 6.19 12.35
N HIS A 109 -18.89 5.75 13.00
CA HIS A 109 -18.88 4.77 14.08
C HIS A 109 -19.47 3.39 13.71
N GLN A 110 -19.48 3.06 12.41
CA GLN A 110 -19.88 1.77 11.88
C GLN A 110 -18.69 1.12 11.15
N THR A 111 -18.43 -0.15 11.45
CA THR A 111 -17.39 -0.93 10.77
C THR A 111 -17.76 -1.13 9.29
N GLN A 112 -16.90 -0.64 8.41
CA GLN A 112 -17.04 -0.77 6.95
C GLN A 112 -16.29 -1.99 6.44
N SER A 113 -15.11 -2.25 7.01
CA SER A 113 -14.34 -3.46 6.71
C SER A 113 -13.37 -3.78 7.83
N GLN A 114 -13.00 -5.05 7.92
CA GLN A 114 -12.00 -5.56 8.84
C GLN A 114 -11.11 -6.56 8.11
N ARG A 115 -9.84 -6.60 8.51
CA ARG A 115 -8.92 -7.67 8.16
C ARG A 115 -8.19 -8.16 9.41
N ASP A 116 -8.18 -9.47 9.59
CA ASP A 116 -7.40 -10.17 10.61
C ASP A 116 -6.23 -10.90 9.92
N TYR A 117 -5.02 -10.71 10.43
CA TYR A 117 -3.79 -11.27 9.87
C TYR A 117 -3.29 -12.40 10.77
N LEU A 118 -3.23 -13.61 10.21
CA LEU A 118 -2.66 -14.81 10.82
C LEU A 118 -1.38 -15.19 10.05
N PRO A 119 -0.51 -16.06 10.60
CA PRO A 119 0.82 -16.33 10.04
C PRO A 119 0.88 -16.68 8.55
N SER A 120 -0.17 -17.27 7.98
CA SER A 120 -0.25 -17.56 6.55
C SER A 120 -1.63 -17.27 5.96
N LEU A 121 -2.51 -16.60 6.70
CA LEU A 121 -3.91 -16.45 6.34
C LEU A 121 -4.39 -15.05 6.69
N ASP A 122 -4.91 -14.33 5.71
CA ASP A 122 -5.67 -13.10 5.97
C ASP A 122 -7.16 -13.41 5.89
N LEU A 123 -7.92 -12.91 6.85
CA LEU A 123 -9.38 -12.98 6.85
C LEU A 123 -9.93 -11.58 6.71
N SER A 124 -10.71 -11.33 5.67
CA SER A 124 -11.33 -10.04 5.39
C SER A 124 -12.84 -10.15 5.55
N THR A 125 -13.46 -9.16 6.19
CA THR A 125 -14.91 -9.04 6.30
C THR A 125 -15.33 -7.64 5.86
N ASN A 126 -16.35 -7.54 5.00
CA ASN A 126 -16.90 -6.25 4.57
C ASN A 126 -18.16 -5.87 5.38
N GLN A 127 -18.72 -4.70 5.10
CA GLN A 127 -19.91 -4.16 5.77
C GLN A 127 -21.15 -5.08 5.63
N GLU A 128 -21.26 -5.80 4.52
CA GLU A 128 -22.32 -6.79 4.27
C GLU A 128 -22.09 -8.11 5.01
N LYS A 129 -21.05 -8.20 5.85
CA LYS A 129 -20.59 -9.40 6.56
C LYS A 129 -20.15 -10.54 5.63
N GLN A 130 -19.88 -10.23 4.36
CA GLN A 130 -19.26 -11.18 3.45
C GLN A 130 -17.79 -11.34 3.85
N GLN A 131 -17.34 -12.59 3.85
CA GLN A 131 -15.99 -12.94 4.23
C GLN A 131 -15.20 -13.38 3.00
N SER A 132 -13.94 -12.99 2.95
CA SER A 132 -12.95 -13.54 2.03
C SER A 132 -11.70 -13.90 2.80
N SER A 133 -10.97 -14.89 2.30
CA SER A 133 -9.74 -15.36 2.88
C SER A 133 -8.63 -15.40 1.84
N THR A 134 -7.42 -15.10 2.29
CA THR A 134 -6.22 -15.07 1.46
C THR A 134 -5.17 -15.94 2.12
N LEU A 135 -4.98 -17.16 1.61
CA LEU A 135 -4.01 -18.12 2.11
C LEU A 135 -2.70 -17.98 1.35
N HIS A 136 -1.62 -17.73 2.08
CA HIS A 136 -0.26 -17.57 1.57
C HIS A 136 0.44 -18.92 1.51
N ILE A 137 0.79 -19.39 0.31
CA ILE A 137 1.39 -20.71 0.06
C ILE A 137 2.71 -20.52 -0.71
N GLY A 138 3.81 -20.33 0.02
CA GLY A 138 5.13 -20.15 -0.57
C GLY A 138 5.16 -18.91 -1.48
N THR A 139 5.24 -19.12 -2.80
CA THR A 139 5.28 -18.04 -3.80
C THR A 139 3.91 -17.71 -4.41
N HIS A 140 2.82 -18.34 -3.97
CA HIS A 140 1.50 -18.14 -4.56
C HIS A 140 0.45 -17.91 -3.47
N ILE A 141 -0.69 -17.31 -3.86
CA ILE A 141 -1.78 -16.99 -2.95
C ILE A 141 -3.05 -17.69 -3.45
N LEU A 142 -3.81 -18.27 -2.52
CA LEU A 142 -5.17 -18.76 -2.76
C LEU A 142 -6.18 -17.76 -2.17
N SER A 143 -7.05 -17.24 -3.02
CA SER A 143 -8.15 -16.36 -2.62
C SER A 143 -9.46 -17.16 -2.62
N GLU A 144 -10.10 -17.26 -1.47
CA GLU A 144 -11.39 -17.94 -1.30
C GLU A 144 -12.43 -16.96 -0.76
N ASN A 145 -13.61 -16.92 -1.38
CA ASN A 145 -14.73 -16.11 -0.92
C ASN A 145 -15.77 -16.99 -0.20
N SER A 146 -16.49 -16.42 0.77
CA SER A 146 -17.58 -17.15 1.42
C SER A 146 -18.67 -17.50 0.41
N LYS A 147 -19.43 -18.57 0.69
CA LYS A 147 -20.53 -19.04 -0.19
C LYS A 147 -21.59 -17.98 -0.48
N ASP A 148 -21.72 -16.99 0.39
CA ASP A 148 -22.68 -15.89 0.27
C ASP A 148 -22.15 -14.73 -0.60
N ASN A 149 -20.86 -14.76 -0.97
CA ASN A 149 -20.22 -13.80 -1.86
C ASN A 149 -20.07 -14.39 -3.27
N THR A 150 -21.15 -14.32 -4.06
CA THR A 150 -21.20 -14.85 -5.44
C THR A 150 -20.51 -13.94 -6.46
N GLN A 151 -20.01 -12.77 -6.05
CA GLN A 151 -19.39 -11.79 -6.95
C GLN A 151 -17.98 -12.17 -7.40
N SER A 152 -17.31 -13.12 -6.74
CA SER A 152 -15.97 -13.55 -7.13
C SER A 152 -15.77 -15.03 -6.81
N PRO A 153 -15.50 -15.90 -7.81
CA PRO A 153 -15.22 -17.30 -7.55
C PRO A 153 -13.91 -17.46 -6.77
N ASN A 154 -13.75 -18.60 -6.09
CA ASN A 154 -12.47 -19.00 -5.54
C ASN A 154 -11.42 -19.00 -6.66
N GLN A 155 -10.28 -18.38 -6.39
CA GLN A 155 -9.26 -18.16 -7.41
C GLN A 155 -7.88 -18.35 -6.83
N THR A 156 -7.07 -19.16 -7.51
CA THR A 156 -5.64 -19.29 -7.21
C THR A 156 -4.89 -18.23 -8.00
N HIS A 157 -4.00 -17.51 -7.34
CA HIS A 157 -3.13 -16.50 -7.93
C HIS A 157 -1.68 -16.95 -7.81
N TYR A 158 -1.11 -17.41 -8.92
CA TYR A 158 0.30 -17.72 -9.02
C TYR A 158 1.09 -16.42 -9.26
N GLN A 159 1.72 -15.90 -8.21
CA GLN A 159 2.54 -14.68 -8.24
C GLN A 159 3.99 -14.97 -8.70
N LEU A 160 4.35 -14.40 -9.84
CA LEU A 160 5.71 -14.43 -10.37
C LEU A 160 6.41 -13.11 -10.03
N THR A 161 7.49 -13.23 -9.26
CA THR A 161 8.17 -12.08 -8.68
C THR A 161 9.48 -11.73 -9.39
N SER A 162 9.86 -10.46 -9.31
CA SER A 162 11.17 -9.99 -9.75
C SER A 162 12.28 -10.41 -8.78
N HIS A 163 13.53 -10.08 -9.10
CA HIS A 163 14.68 -10.31 -8.22
C HIS A 163 14.59 -9.61 -6.85
N LEU A 164 13.75 -8.56 -6.72
CA LEU A 164 13.46 -7.88 -5.45
C LEU A 164 12.17 -8.40 -4.78
N GLN A 165 11.63 -9.51 -5.27
CA GLN A 165 10.37 -10.11 -4.81
C GLN A 165 9.12 -9.27 -5.12
N SER A 166 9.21 -8.24 -5.96
CA SER A 166 8.01 -7.50 -6.40
C SER A 166 7.16 -8.37 -7.31
N ASN A 167 5.86 -8.47 -7.05
CA ASN A 167 4.95 -9.30 -7.83
C ASN A 167 4.64 -8.68 -9.20
N THR A 168 5.21 -9.22 -10.26
CA THR A 168 5.14 -8.65 -11.61
C THR A 168 4.07 -9.25 -12.50
N LEU A 169 3.67 -10.49 -12.26
CA LEU A 169 2.72 -11.23 -13.08
C LEU A 169 1.94 -12.19 -12.19
N GLU A 170 0.61 -12.20 -12.31
CA GLU A 170 -0.26 -13.17 -11.66
C GLU A 170 -0.93 -14.05 -12.72
N LEU A 171 -0.89 -15.36 -12.50
CA LEU A 171 -1.54 -16.36 -13.35
C LEU A 171 -2.62 -17.11 -12.56
N ASP A 172 -3.62 -17.64 -13.26
CA ASP A 172 -4.56 -18.61 -12.67
C ASP A 172 -4.03 -20.05 -12.72
N ASP A 173 -4.85 -21.00 -12.28
CA ASP A 173 -4.56 -22.44 -12.27
C ASP A 173 -4.45 -23.07 -13.67
N GLN A 174 -4.89 -22.36 -14.71
CA GLN A 174 -4.75 -22.73 -16.12
C GLN A 174 -3.64 -21.92 -16.82
N ALA A 175 -2.75 -21.29 -16.04
CA ALA A 175 -1.66 -20.44 -16.49
C ALA A 175 -2.09 -19.25 -17.37
N GLN A 176 -3.34 -18.81 -17.27
CA GLN A 176 -3.82 -17.59 -17.93
C GLN A 176 -3.44 -16.36 -17.12
N THR A 177 -3.08 -15.28 -17.81
CA THR A 177 -2.70 -14.02 -17.16
C THR A 177 -3.90 -13.35 -16.50
N LEU A 178 -3.77 -13.09 -15.20
CA LEU A 178 -4.73 -12.33 -14.40
C LEU A 178 -4.35 -10.86 -14.31
N SER A 179 -3.10 -10.59 -13.93
CA SER A 179 -2.58 -9.23 -13.80
C SER A 179 -1.10 -9.15 -14.16
N TYR A 180 -0.69 -8.00 -14.70
CA TYR A 180 0.69 -7.62 -14.91
C TYR A 180 0.92 -6.27 -14.24
N GLU A 181 2.01 -6.13 -13.49
CA GLU A 181 2.36 -4.88 -12.83
C GLU A 181 3.86 -4.61 -12.93
N HIS A 182 4.20 -3.38 -13.28
CA HIS A 182 5.57 -2.89 -13.29
C HIS A 182 5.71 -1.71 -12.34
N TYR A 183 6.85 -1.62 -11.67
CA TYR A 183 7.10 -0.66 -10.60
C TYR A 183 8.23 0.30 -10.98
N TYR A 184 8.09 1.56 -10.57
CA TYR A 184 9.20 2.49 -10.47
C TYR A 184 10.22 1.99 -9.42
N PRO A 185 11.49 2.47 -9.45
CA PRO A 185 12.53 2.03 -8.52
C PRO A 185 12.16 2.20 -7.03
N TYR A 186 11.34 3.20 -6.70
CA TYR A 186 10.86 3.46 -5.34
C TYR A 186 9.51 2.81 -5.01
N GLY A 187 9.06 1.85 -5.83
CA GLY A 187 7.90 1.00 -5.52
C GLY A 187 6.53 1.54 -5.93
N GLY A 188 6.46 2.75 -6.50
CA GLY A 188 5.24 3.23 -7.14
C GLY A 188 4.88 2.40 -8.38
N THR A 189 3.60 2.18 -8.63
CA THR A 189 3.14 1.44 -9.82
C THR A 189 3.32 2.29 -11.07
N ALA A 190 4.19 1.84 -11.99
CA ALA A 190 4.41 2.48 -13.29
C ALA A 190 3.35 2.03 -14.31
N ILE A 191 3.07 0.73 -14.34
CA ILE A 191 2.07 0.12 -15.22
C ILE A 191 1.32 -0.92 -14.42
N ILE A 192 0.00 -0.96 -14.58
CA ILE A 192 -0.81 -2.10 -14.17
C ILE A 192 -1.80 -2.45 -15.28
N ALA A 193 -1.87 -3.73 -15.61
CA ALA A 193 -2.78 -4.28 -16.59
C ALA A 193 -3.42 -5.56 -16.03
N GLY A 194 -4.65 -5.82 -16.44
CA GLY A 194 -5.39 -7.03 -16.08
C GLY A 194 -6.58 -7.18 -17.03
N LYS A 195 -7.33 -8.28 -16.89
CA LYS A 195 -8.52 -8.52 -17.72
C LYS A 195 -9.55 -7.39 -17.58
N ASP A 196 -9.70 -6.88 -16.37
CA ASP A 196 -10.51 -5.71 -16.06
C ASP A 196 -9.91 -4.93 -14.86
N LYS A 197 -10.45 -3.73 -14.65
CA LYS A 197 -10.01 -2.83 -13.57
C LYS A 197 -10.23 -3.42 -12.18
N THR A 198 -11.29 -4.22 -11.99
CA THR A 198 -11.65 -4.81 -10.70
C THR A 198 -10.59 -5.81 -10.27
N GLN A 199 -10.18 -6.71 -11.17
CA GLN A 199 -9.12 -7.69 -10.89
C GLN A 199 -7.78 -7.00 -10.54
N ALA A 200 -7.41 -5.95 -11.27
CA ALA A 200 -6.20 -5.18 -10.98
C ALA A 200 -6.24 -4.45 -9.63
N GLN A 201 -7.43 -4.05 -9.17
CA GLN A 201 -7.64 -3.39 -7.87
C GLN A 201 -7.66 -4.37 -6.71
N GLN A 202 -8.07 -5.62 -6.92
CA GLN A 202 -8.09 -6.65 -5.88
C GLN A 202 -6.68 -7.08 -5.40
N LYS A 203 -5.63 -6.82 -6.20
CA LYS A 203 -4.25 -7.15 -5.86
C LYS A 203 -3.74 -6.30 -4.68
N ARG A 204 -3.46 -6.94 -3.55
CA ARG A 204 -2.94 -6.27 -2.33
C ARG A 204 -1.43 -6.37 -2.16
N TYR A 205 -0.86 -7.54 -2.46
CA TYR A 205 0.57 -7.82 -2.32
C TYR A 205 1.31 -7.47 -3.61
N ARG A 206 2.12 -6.42 -3.55
CA ARG A 206 2.66 -5.73 -4.73
C ARG A 206 4.20 -5.66 -4.71
N TYR A 207 4.74 -4.48 -4.45
CA TYR A 207 6.18 -4.22 -4.45
C TYR A 207 6.86 -4.92 -3.27
N THR A 208 7.95 -5.66 -3.54
CA THR A 208 8.68 -6.50 -2.56
C THR A 208 7.80 -7.46 -1.74
N SER A 209 6.72 -7.96 -2.36
CA SER A 209 5.69 -8.79 -1.74
C SER A 209 5.03 -8.17 -0.50
N LYS A 210 5.06 -6.84 -0.34
CA LYS A 210 4.38 -6.16 0.77
C LYS A 210 2.97 -5.77 0.39
N GLU A 211 2.11 -5.81 1.39
CA GLU A 211 0.74 -5.33 1.28
C GLU A 211 0.75 -3.80 1.15
N ARG A 212 0.12 -3.29 0.09
CA ARG A 212 -0.18 -1.87 -0.07
C ARG A 212 -1.57 -1.59 0.47
N ASP A 213 -1.68 -0.68 1.42
CA ASP A 213 -2.94 -0.32 2.06
C ASP A 213 -3.75 0.62 1.17
N ASP A 214 -5.02 0.28 0.90
CA ASP A 214 -5.89 1.04 0.00
C ASP A 214 -6.27 2.42 0.55
N SER A 215 -6.26 2.61 1.88
CA SER A 215 -6.65 3.89 2.46
C SER A 215 -5.52 4.92 2.48
N SER A 216 -4.27 4.47 2.62
CA SER A 216 -3.11 5.34 2.74
C SER A 216 -2.24 5.37 1.49
N GLY A 217 -2.27 4.29 0.70
CA GLY A 217 -1.30 4.04 -0.36
C GLY A 217 0.07 3.60 0.15
N LEU A 218 0.28 3.48 1.47
CA LEU A 218 1.52 3.01 2.08
C LEU A 218 1.57 1.49 2.10
N SER A 219 2.79 0.96 2.01
CA SER A 219 3.10 -0.46 2.09
C SER A 219 3.56 -0.83 3.49
N TYR A 220 3.03 -1.93 4.04
CA TYR A 220 3.38 -2.39 5.38
C TYR A 220 4.60 -3.32 5.38
N TYR A 221 5.66 -2.94 6.11
CA TYR A 221 6.92 -3.69 6.20
C TYR A 221 7.18 -4.26 7.61
N GLY A 222 6.13 -4.50 8.41
CA GLY A 222 6.28 -5.00 9.77
C GLY A 222 6.44 -3.87 10.78
N ALA A 223 7.65 -3.33 10.91
CA ALA A 223 7.94 -2.26 11.86
C ALA A 223 7.66 -0.84 11.32
N ARG A 224 7.51 -0.68 9.99
CA ARG A 224 7.38 0.62 9.32
C ARG A 224 6.40 0.56 8.15
N TYR A 225 5.94 1.73 7.75
CA TYR A 225 5.14 1.96 6.55
C TYR A 225 5.94 2.81 5.55
N LEU A 226 5.91 2.43 4.27
CA LEU A 226 6.65 3.07 3.17
C LEU A 226 5.73 3.42 2.00
#